data_AF-F2IIY0-F1
#
_entry.id   AF-F2IIY0-F1
#
_cell.length_a   1.000
_cell.length_b   1.000
_cell.length_c   1.000
_cell.angle_alpha   90.00
_cell.angle_beta   90.00
_cell.angle_gamma   90.00
#
_symmetry.space_group_name_H-M   'P 1'
#
loop_
_entity.id
_entity.type
_entity.pdbx_description
1 polymer ?
#
loop_
_entity_poly.entity_id
_entity_poly.type
_entity_poly.pdbx_seq_one_letter_code
_entity_poly.pdbx_strand_id
1 'polypeptide(L)'
;MKQLTLNWLSFSLFFFLIFSCKKKEDFLPLKTGKYRVDYKVVHPNGTIDTYQFTAYGPRTTGYYYKFSIKVTDTTNFKRATLSTTERRIKGLAWLNYNETYGESVKITEYECSEDNLTMYFTSYQPTDSISGTIIFNSIE
;
A
#
# COMPACT_ATOMS: atom_id res chain seq x y z
N MET A 1 9.70 3.62 -61.68
CA MET A 1 10.31 3.61 -60.33
C MET A 1 9.21 3.81 -59.29
N LYS A 2 8.64 2.72 -58.76
CA LYS A 2 7.52 2.72 -57.81
C LYS A 2 7.86 1.80 -56.64
N GLN A 3 8.81 2.18 -55.79
CA GLN A 3 9.12 1.35 -54.61
C GLN A 3 9.95 2.04 -53.53
N LEU A 4 9.73 3.33 -53.25
CA LEU A 4 10.48 4.05 -52.21
C LEU A 4 9.61 4.74 -51.15
N THR A 5 8.29 4.77 -51.32
CA THR A 5 7.38 5.44 -50.37
C THR A 5 6.76 4.52 -49.31
N LEU A 6 6.90 3.19 -49.43
CA LEU A 6 6.25 2.25 -48.50
C LEU A 6 7.03 1.99 -47.21
N ASN A 7 8.34 2.28 -47.17
CA ASN A 7 9.18 1.96 -46.00
C ASN A 7 9.20 3.04 -44.91
N TRP A 8 8.71 4.26 -45.18
CA TRP A 8 8.71 5.34 -44.19
C TRP A 8 7.47 5.38 -43.29
N LEU A 9 6.31 4.86 -43.74
CA LEU A 9 5.15 4.71 -42.86
C LEU A 9 5.30 3.56 -41.85
N SER A 10 6.06 2.51 -42.21
CA SER A 10 6.31 1.36 -41.33
C SER A 10 7.16 1.73 -40.12
N PHE A 11 8.16 2.61 -40.29
CA PHE A 11 9.01 3.04 -39.18
C PHE A 11 8.33 4.03 -38.23
N SER A 12 7.35 4.80 -38.70
CA SER A 12 6.59 5.71 -37.84
C SER A 12 5.61 4.96 -36.92
N LEU A 13 4.99 3.87 -37.39
CA LEU A 13 4.09 3.06 -36.56
C LEU A 13 4.81 2.34 -35.41
N PHE A 14 6.09 2.01 -35.57
CA PHE A 14 6.85 1.30 -34.53
C PHE A 14 7.22 2.19 -33.35
N PHE A 15 7.36 3.52 -33.54
CA PHE A 15 7.65 4.45 -32.44
C PHE A 15 6.43 4.81 -31.60
N PHE A 16 5.20 4.65 -32.12
CA PHE A 16 3.99 4.92 -31.34
C PHE A 16 3.56 3.78 -30.41
N LEU A 17 4.04 2.55 -30.63
CA LEU A 17 3.73 1.41 -29.74
C LEU A 17 4.63 1.35 -28.49
N ILE A 18 5.79 2.02 -28.49
CA ILE A 18 6.69 2.05 -27.32
C ILE A 18 6.22 3.04 -26.25
N PHE A 19 5.26 3.91 -26.56
CA PHE A 19 4.72 4.91 -25.63
C PHE A 19 3.39 4.53 -24.95
N SER A 20 2.84 3.33 -25.19
CA SER A 20 1.50 2.94 -24.70
C SER A 20 1.49 2.14 -23.39
N CYS A 21 2.58 2.14 -22.63
CA CYS A 21 2.55 1.69 -21.23
C CYS A 21 3.12 2.76 -20.31
N LYS A 22 2.44 3.91 -20.26
CA LYS A 22 2.49 4.68 -19.01
C LYS A 22 1.80 3.83 -17.96
N LYS A 23 2.61 3.10 -17.16
CA LYS A 23 2.23 2.57 -15.84
C LYS A 23 1.54 3.72 -15.11
N LYS A 24 0.21 3.75 -15.15
CA LYS A 24 -0.56 4.63 -14.28
C LYS A 24 -0.80 3.83 -13.00
N GLU A 25 0.28 3.63 -12.24
CA GLU A 25 0.20 3.03 -10.90
C GLU A 25 -0.12 4.12 -9.88
N ASP A 26 -1.12 4.96 -10.18
CA ASP A 26 -1.67 5.83 -9.16
C ASP A 26 -2.36 4.91 -8.14
N PHE A 27 -2.06 5.06 -6.86
CA PHE A 27 -2.74 4.31 -5.81
C PHE A 27 -4.24 4.54 -5.93
N LEU A 28 -5.00 3.48 -6.20
CA LEU A 28 -6.45 3.54 -6.25
C LEU A 28 -6.98 3.69 -4.81
N PRO A 29 -7.78 4.72 -4.52
CA PRO A 29 -8.33 4.90 -3.18
C PRO A 29 -9.22 3.71 -2.83
N LEU A 30 -8.93 3.05 -1.71
CA LEU A 30 -9.82 2.05 -1.12
C LEU A 30 -11.19 2.67 -0.84
N LYS A 31 -12.25 1.89 -1.09
CA LYS A 31 -13.62 2.29 -0.76
C LYS A 31 -13.76 2.54 0.75
N THR A 32 -14.53 3.53 1.16
CA THR A 32 -14.83 3.69 2.58
C THR A 32 -15.74 2.55 3.04
N GLY A 33 -15.30 1.78 4.03
CA GLY A 33 -16.03 0.62 4.54
C GLY A 33 -15.37 0.03 5.77
N LYS A 34 -15.65 -1.26 5.97
CA LYS A 34 -15.12 -2.05 7.09
C LYS A 34 -14.17 -3.10 6.53
N TYR A 35 -13.02 -3.23 7.16
CA TYR A 35 -11.93 -4.08 6.72
C TYR A 35 -11.52 -5.05 7.83
N ARG A 36 -11.35 -6.32 7.48
CA ARG A 36 -10.53 -7.25 8.27
C ARG A 36 -9.07 -6.98 7.92
N VAL A 37 -8.25 -6.74 8.94
CA VAL A 37 -6.83 -6.49 8.79
C VAL A 37 -6.03 -7.65 9.35
N ASP A 38 -5.17 -8.22 8.51
CA ASP A 38 -4.19 -9.23 8.90
C ASP A 38 -2.80 -8.59 8.82
N TYR A 39 -2.13 -8.51 9.97
CA TYR A 39 -0.81 -7.89 10.09
C TYR A 39 0.20 -8.91 10.61
N LYS A 40 1.18 -9.24 9.77
CA LYS A 40 2.26 -10.17 10.07
C LYS A 40 3.58 -9.43 10.15
N VAL A 41 4.31 -9.63 11.23
CA VAL A 41 5.65 -9.07 11.45
C VAL A 41 6.65 -10.21 11.57
N VAL A 42 7.74 -10.12 10.83
CA VAL A 42 8.87 -11.05 10.86
C VAL A 42 10.07 -10.31 11.44
N HIS A 43 10.59 -10.82 12.55
CA HIS A 43 11.73 -10.28 13.26
C HIS A 43 13.06 -10.85 12.76
N PRO A 44 14.19 -10.14 12.95
CA PRO A 44 15.51 -10.63 12.55
C PRO A 44 15.91 -11.98 13.16
N ASN A 45 15.39 -12.30 14.35
CA ASN A 45 15.61 -13.57 15.04
C ASN A 45 14.72 -14.73 14.52
N GLY A 46 13.90 -14.48 13.49
CA GLY A 46 12.96 -15.45 12.92
C GLY A 46 11.62 -15.55 13.63
N THR A 47 11.40 -14.81 14.71
CA THR A 47 10.10 -14.74 15.40
C THR A 47 9.06 -14.10 14.48
N ILE A 48 7.83 -14.60 14.55
CA ILE A 48 6.71 -14.10 13.74
C ILE A 48 5.58 -13.69 14.68
N ASP A 49 5.21 -12.41 14.64
CA ASP A 49 3.99 -11.93 15.29
C ASP A 49 2.88 -11.83 14.26
N THR A 50 1.66 -12.19 14.68
CA THR A 50 0.46 -12.08 13.84
C THR A 50 -0.64 -11.41 14.62
N TYR A 51 -1.22 -10.38 14.00
CA TYR A 51 -2.30 -9.58 14.55
C TYR A 51 -3.48 -9.62 13.58
N GLN A 52 -4.68 -9.71 14.15
CA GLN A 52 -5.92 -9.65 13.38
C GLN A 52 -6.90 -8.71 14.06
N PHE A 53 -7.40 -7.73 13.31
CA PHE A 53 -8.31 -6.72 13.86
C PHE A 53 -9.23 -6.14 12.79
N THR A 54 -10.21 -5.36 13.24
CA THR A 54 -11.14 -4.63 12.35
C THR A 54 -10.72 -3.18 12.22
N ALA A 55 -10.63 -2.69 10.99
CA ALA A 55 -10.40 -1.30 10.67
C ALA A 55 -11.58 -0.69 9.92
N TYR A 56 -11.86 0.59 10.15
CA TYR A 56 -12.92 1.36 9.51
C TYR A 56 -12.33 2.57 8.79
N GLY A 57 -12.66 2.73 7.51
CA GLY A 57 -12.09 3.78 6.68
C GLY A 57 -11.95 3.31 5.23
N PRO A 58 -11.02 3.90 4.45
CA PRO A 58 -10.24 5.07 4.85
C PRO A 58 -11.09 6.35 4.87
N ARG A 59 -10.72 7.28 5.75
CA ARG A 59 -11.02 8.71 5.58
C ARG A 59 -9.80 9.41 4.99
N THR A 60 -9.98 10.13 3.89
CA THR A 60 -8.90 10.83 3.19
C THR A 60 -8.68 12.21 3.80
N THR A 61 -7.42 12.59 4.04
CA THR A 61 -7.03 13.94 4.49
C THR A 61 -5.73 14.35 3.82
N GLY A 62 -5.82 15.08 2.70
CA GLY A 62 -4.64 15.40 1.89
C GLY A 62 -3.92 14.13 1.43
N TYR A 63 -2.63 14.02 1.72
CA TYR A 63 -1.77 12.88 1.38
C TYR A 63 -1.85 11.70 2.35
N TYR A 64 -2.96 11.56 3.09
CA TYR A 64 -3.10 10.54 4.12
C TYR A 64 -4.45 9.82 4.04
N TYR A 65 -4.40 8.49 4.16
CA TYR A 65 -5.56 7.62 4.34
C TYR A 65 -5.59 7.13 5.78
N LYS A 66 -6.67 7.44 6.50
CA LYS A 66 -6.78 7.17 7.94
C LYS A 66 -7.84 6.11 8.21
N PHE A 67 -7.47 5.10 8.98
CA PHE A 67 -8.36 4.04 9.44
C PHE A 67 -8.52 4.11 10.95
N SER A 68 -9.75 4.01 11.44
CA SER A 68 -10.02 3.81 12.87
C SER A 68 -10.02 2.31 13.16
N ILE A 69 -9.36 1.88 14.23
CA ILE A 69 -9.24 0.46 14.55
C ILE A 69 -10.13 0.16 15.75
N LYS A 70 -10.88 -0.96 15.68
CA LYS A 70 -11.58 -1.50 16.86
C LYS A 70 -10.54 -2.12 17.79
N VAL A 71 -10.55 -1.75 19.07
CA VAL A 71 -9.75 -2.44 20.10
C VAL A 71 -9.98 -3.95 19.99
N THR A 72 -8.91 -4.72 20.03
CA THR A 72 -8.95 -6.16 20.25
C THR A 72 -7.95 -6.54 21.34
N ASP A 73 -8.05 -7.76 21.88
CA ASP A 73 -7.08 -8.26 22.87
C ASP A 73 -5.67 -8.44 22.28
N THR A 74 -5.56 -8.47 20.93
CA THR A 74 -4.32 -8.72 20.21
C THR A 74 -3.58 -7.44 19.83
N THR A 75 -4.22 -6.26 19.90
CA THR A 75 -3.56 -5.00 19.54
C THR A 75 -4.07 -3.81 20.34
N ASN A 76 -3.15 -2.89 20.67
CA ASN A 76 -3.44 -1.61 21.30
C ASN A 76 -3.49 -0.43 20.30
N PHE A 77 -3.64 -0.71 19.00
CA PHE A 77 -3.75 0.31 17.97
C PHE A 77 -5.16 0.92 17.95
N LYS A 78 -5.26 2.25 18.02
CA LYS A 78 -6.53 3.00 17.81
C LYS A 78 -6.72 3.47 16.37
N ARG A 79 -5.64 3.62 15.61
CA ARG A 79 -5.67 4.17 14.25
C ARG A 79 -4.49 3.68 13.41
N ALA A 80 -4.73 3.49 12.11
CA ALA A 80 -3.68 3.39 11.09
C ALA A 80 -3.69 4.65 10.22
N THR A 81 -2.51 5.18 9.90
CA THR A 81 -2.36 6.28 8.94
C THR A 81 -1.41 5.86 7.83
N LEU A 82 -1.93 5.68 6.62
CA LEU A 82 -1.12 5.45 5.43
C LEU A 82 -0.72 6.81 4.86
N SER A 83 0.59 7.04 4.72
CA SER A 83 1.12 8.17 3.98
C SER A 83 1.22 7.82 2.51
N THR A 84 0.60 8.64 1.68
CA THR A 84 0.67 8.52 0.22
C THR A 84 1.41 9.71 -0.38
N THR A 85 1.83 9.53 -1.62
CA THR A 85 2.06 10.62 -2.56
C THR A 85 1.12 10.39 -3.73
N GLU A 86 1.03 11.36 -4.65
CA GLU A 86 0.17 11.25 -5.84
C GLU A 86 0.35 9.93 -6.62
N ARG A 87 1.48 9.25 -6.46
CA ARG A 87 1.84 8.05 -7.23
C ARG A 87 2.07 6.76 -6.42
N ARG A 88 2.04 6.79 -5.07
CA ARG A 88 2.33 5.59 -4.26
C ARG A 88 2.01 5.72 -2.78
N ILE A 89 1.76 4.60 -2.12
CA ILE A 89 1.89 4.47 -0.66
C ILE A 89 3.37 4.48 -0.28
N LYS A 90 3.75 5.26 0.74
CA LYS A 90 5.13 5.36 1.24
C LYS A 90 5.35 4.62 2.55
N GLY A 91 4.34 4.62 3.40
CA GLY A 91 4.48 4.16 4.77
C GLY A 91 3.15 4.05 5.47
N LEU A 92 3.17 3.33 6.58
CA LEU A 92 2.04 3.21 7.49
C LEU A 92 2.53 3.49 8.91
N ALA A 93 1.78 4.28 9.66
CA ALA A 93 2.00 4.52 11.07
C ALA A 93 0.81 4.03 11.89
N TRP A 94 1.09 3.23 12.91
CA TRP A 94 0.12 2.84 13.93
C TRP A 94 0.10 3.90 15.04
N LEU A 95 -1.09 4.21 15.54
CA LEU A 95 -1.25 5.09 16.69
C LEU A 95 -1.88 4.28 17.82
N ASN A 96 -1.26 4.31 19.00
CA ASN A 96 -1.69 3.54 20.15
C ASN A 96 -2.78 4.28 20.96
N TYR A 97 -3.48 3.55 21.84
CA TYR A 97 -4.54 4.14 22.70
C TYR A 97 -4.03 5.19 23.69
N ASN A 98 -2.78 5.07 24.17
CA ASN A 98 -2.09 6.06 25.00
C ASN A 98 -1.62 7.31 24.22
N GLU A 99 -2.07 7.48 22.97
CA GLU A 99 -1.76 8.61 22.08
C GLU A 99 -0.30 8.75 21.65
N THR A 100 0.58 7.81 22.03
CA THR A 100 1.92 7.75 21.47
C THR A 100 1.85 7.19 20.05
N TYR A 101 2.59 7.80 19.13
CA TYR A 101 2.88 7.16 17.85
C TYR A 101 3.48 5.79 18.14
N GLY A 102 2.81 4.74 17.66
CA GLY A 102 3.33 3.39 17.71
C GLY A 102 4.39 3.22 16.63
N GLU A 103 4.49 2.01 16.10
CA GLU A 103 5.44 1.68 15.06
C GLU A 103 5.08 2.33 13.72
N SER A 104 6.10 2.72 12.97
CA SER A 104 5.97 3.15 11.58
C SER A 104 6.80 2.25 10.68
N VAL A 105 6.22 1.87 9.54
CA VAL A 105 6.84 0.97 8.58
C VAL A 105 6.89 1.59 7.21
N LYS A 106 7.95 1.28 6.47
CA LYS A 106 8.13 1.69 5.07
C LYS A 106 7.46 0.67 4.17
N ILE A 107 6.56 1.10 3.31
CA ILE A 107 5.96 0.22 2.31
C ILE A 107 6.92 0.08 1.13
N THR A 108 7.28 -1.16 0.79
CA THR A 108 8.18 -1.48 -0.32
C THR A 108 7.39 -1.80 -1.58
N GLU A 109 6.32 -2.57 -1.43
CA GLU A 109 5.46 -3.03 -2.51
C GLU A 109 4.02 -3.11 -2.02
N TYR A 110 3.06 -3.00 -2.93
CA TYR A 110 1.66 -3.20 -2.62
C TYR A 110 0.87 -3.66 -3.83
N GLU A 111 -0.21 -4.39 -3.56
CA GLU A 111 -1.24 -4.76 -4.51
C GLU A 111 -2.55 -4.14 -4.02
N CYS A 112 -3.22 -3.37 -4.88
CA CYS A 112 -4.47 -2.70 -4.51
C CYS A 112 -5.57 -2.96 -5.53
N SER A 113 -6.77 -3.17 -4.99
CA SER A 113 -8.06 -3.13 -5.68
C SER A 113 -8.99 -2.20 -4.89
N GLU A 114 -10.21 -1.98 -5.38
CA GLU A 114 -11.19 -1.15 -4.67
C GLU A 114 -11.51 -1.70 -3.27
N ASP A 115 -11.55 -3.03 -3.15
CA ASP A 115 -11.97 -3.74 -1.93
C ASP A 115 -10.79 -4.26 -1.08
N ASN A 116 -9.60 -4.41 -1.66
CA ASN A 116 -8.49 -5.07 -0.97
C ASN A 116 -7.17 -4.32 -1.16
N LEU A 117 -6.34 -4.29 -0.12
CA LEU A 117 -4.99 -3.76 -0.15
C LEU A 117 -4.04 -4.69 0.59
N THR A 118 -3.08 -5.24 -0.13
CA THR A 118 -1.95 -5.98 0.43
C THR A 118 -0.72 -5.10 0.35
N MET A 119 -0.05 -4.88 1.49
CA MET A 119 1.19 -4.12 1.56
C MET A 119 2.32 -4.98 2.12
N TYR A 120 3.48 -4.90 1.49
CA TYR A 120 4.72 -5.46 1.99
C TYR A 120 5.56 -4.33 2.56
N PHE A 121 6.19 -4.58 3.71
CA PHE A 121 6.91 -3.53 4.43
C PHE A 121 8.25 -4.00 4.98
N THR A 122 9.09 -3.00 5.27
CA THR A 122 10.27 -3.11 6.12
C THR A 122 10.23 -2.02 7.17
N SER A 123 11.01 -2.15 8.25
CA SER A 123 11.24 -1.05 9.18
C SER A 123 11.93 0.13 8.48
N TYR A 124 11.80 1.33 9.07
CA TYR A 124 12.54 2.51 8.61
C TYR A 124 14.00 2.54 9.07
N GLN A 125 14.34 1.82 10.15
CA GLN A 125 15.68 1.87 10.76
C GLN A 125 16.44 0.54 10.55
N PRO A 126 17.74 0.58 10.22
CA PRO A 126 18.51 -0.63 9.88
C PRO A 126 18.79 -1.58 11.05
N THR A 127 18.74 -1.09 12.30
CA THR A 127 19.22 -1.83 13.49
C THR A 127 18.22 -2.85 14.02
N ASP A 128 16.93 -2.62 13.80
CA ASP A 128 15.83 -3.56 14.11
C ASP A 128 14.97 -3.74 12.85
N SER A 129 15.53 -4.49 11.89
CA SER A 129 14.95 -4.68 10.57
C SER A 129 13.79 -5.67 10.56
N ILE A 130 12.64 -5.26 11.09
CA ILE A 130 11.40 -6.03 10.86
C ILE A 130 10.95 -5.93 9.40
N SER A 131 10.26 -6.96 8.94
CA SER A 131 9.57 -6.97 7.65
C SER A 131 8.23 -7.67 7.78
N GLY A 132 7.40 -7.61 6.76
CA GLY A 132 6.19 -8.41 6.74
C GLY A 132 5.12 -7.91 5.80
N THR A 133 3.88 -8.24 6.15
CA THR A 133 2.72 -7.99 5.31
C THR A 133 1.57 -7.41 6.13
N ILE A 134 0.85 -6.45 5.55
CA ILE A 134 -0.39 -5.89 6.08
C ILE A 134 -1.46 -6.05 4.99
N ILE A 135 -2.52 -6.78 5.29
CA ILE A 135 -3.60 -7.06 4.35
C ILE A 135 -4.89 -6.45 4.87
N PHE A 136 -5.50 -5.56 4.11
CA PHE A 136 -6.84 -5.03 4.34
C PHE A 136 -7.79 -5.74 3.37
N ASN A 137 -8.72 -6.53 3.89
CA ASN A 137 -9.77 -7.16 3.10
C ASN A 137 -11.12 -6.53 3.46
N SER A 138 -11.81 -5.94 2.48
CA SER A 138 -13.16 -5.40 2.70
C SER A 138 -14.09 -6.53 3.13
N ILE A 139 -14.92 -6.26 4.12
CA ILE A 139 -15.93 -7.18 4.61
C ILE A 139 -17.35 -6.59 4.54
N GLU A 140 -17.48 -5.29 4.23
CA GLU A 140 -18.74 -4.54 4.05
C GLU A 140 -18.53 -3.32 3.13
#